data_AF-A0A2G9IDI4-F1
#
_entry.id   AF-A0A2G9IDI4-F1
#
_cell.length_a   1.000
_cell.length_b   1.000
_cell.length_c   1.000
_cell.angle_alpha   90.00
_cell.angle_beta   90.00
_cell.angle_gamma   90.00
#
_symmetry.space_group_name_H-M   'P 1'
#
loop_
_entity.id
_entity.type
_entity.pdbx_description
1 polymer ?
#
loop_
_entity_poly.entity_id
_entity_poly.type
_entity_poly.pdbx_seq_one_letter_code
_entity_poly.pdbx_strand_id
1 'polypeptide(L)'
;MKKRVTLIIIIAACIFTSCNSSDVEEIQQKETTSQLSQSNERISHPNPTLSKNMAKTRELPNSLQEDNNVAMTDYGYTQISLAGNAARKFYKHMDPIVLGAGLPGGIYFVEIQCVTKELSSYRAGDIIIPTTSNKENKDMGLIRAGYFYTTLGWSSNEIIESGDKKFIGTTYLIHFVRTTGGAQLDHYYPCRPEKIVWRYTSKKINP
;
A
#
# COMPACT_ATOMS: atom_id res chain seq x y z
N MET A 1 17.99 -63.06 16.13
CA MET A 1 18.43 -61.74 16.66
C MET A 1 18.74 -60.79 15.51
N LYS A 2 17.96 -59.72 15.34
CA LYS A 2 18.41 -58.35 14.98
C LYS A 2 17.21 -57.41 15.04
N LYS A 3 17.49 -56.20 15.52
CA LYS A 3 16.66 -55.36 16.39
C LYS A 3 15.63 -54.53 15.61
N ARG A 4 14.41 -54.41 16.16
CA ARG A 4 13.45 -53.36 15.81
C ARG A 4 13.97 -52.04 16.41
N VAL A 5 14.06 -50.99 15.61
CA VAL A 5 14.38 -49.63 16.07
C VAL A 5 13.08 -48.83 16.01
N THR A 6 12.49 -48.61 17.18
CA THR A 6 11.38 -47.68 17.39
C THR A 6 11.97 -46.30 17.59
N LEU A 7 11.67 -45.35 16.71
CA LEU A 7 12.05 -43.95 16.88
C LEU A 7 10.87 -43.20 17.51
N ILE A 8 11.06 -42.75 18.74
CA ILE A 8 10.17 -41.85 19.48
C ILE A 8 10.68 -40.43 19.23
N ILE A 9 9.83 -39.55 18.67
CA ILE A 9 10.12 -38.12 18.59
C ILE A 9 9.21 -37.40 19.59
N ILE A 10 9.86 -36.77 20.57
CA ILE A 10 9.25 -36.00 21.65
C ILE A 10 8.94 -34.58 21.16
N ILE A 11 7.73 -34.12 21.45
CA ILE A 11 7.22 -32.76 21.23
C ILE A 11 7.84 -31.81 22.26
N ALA A 12 8.34 -30.66 21.83
CA ALA A 12 8.61 -29.52 22.71
C ALA A 12 7.90 -28.28 22.15
N ALA A 13 6.82 -27.89 22.83
CA ALA A 13 6.15 -26.62 22.64
C ALA A 13 6.85 -25.56 23.52
N CYS A 14 7.29 -24.46 22.91
CA CYS A 14 7.71 -23.28 23.65
C CYS A 14 6.62 -22.22 23.51
N ILE A 15 5.87 -22.01 24.60
CA ILE A 15 4.97 -20.89 24.81
C ILE A 15 5.83 -19.75 25.36
N PHE A 16 5.89 -18.62 24.67
CA PHE A 16 6.41 -17.38 25.26
C PHE A 16 5.23 -16.45 25.56
N THR A 17 4.89 -16.38 26.84
CA THR A 17 4.20 -15.26 27.47
C THR A 17 5.23 -14.21 27.87
N SER A 18 5.00 -12.94 27.54
CA SER A 18 5.66 -11.83 28.25
C SER A 18 4.64 -10.76 28.61
N CYS A 19 4.63 -10.45 29.90
CA CYS A 19 3.83 -9.46 30.58
C CYS A 19 4.23 -8.01 30.25
N ASN A 20 3.21 -7.16 30.21
CA ASN A 20 3.05 -5.86 30.87
C ASN A 20 4.30 -5.08 31.33
N SER A 21 4.37 -3.80 30.92
CA SER A 21 4.83 -2.71 31.79
C SER A 21 4.06 -1.45 31.40
N SER A 22 3.25 -0.99 32.35
CA SER A 22 2.82 0.40 32.49
C SER A 22 4.05 1.31 32.58
N ASP A 23 3.96 2.54 32.08
CA ASP A 23 4.08 3.73 32.93
C ASP A 23 3.75 5.00 32.15
N VAL A 24 3.04 5.86 32.87
CA VAL A 24 2.47 7.15 32.51
C VAL A 24 3.51 8.23 32.77
N GLU A 25 3.61 9.24 31.92
CA GLU A 25 3.95 10.58 32.42
C GLU A 25 3.38 11.70 31.54
N GLU A 26 2.71 12.60 32.25
CA GLU A 26 1.92 13.76 31.87
C GLU A 26 2.79 15.00 32.09
N ILE A 27 2.87 15.94 31.13
CA ILE A 27 3.33 17.31 31.44
C ILE A 27 2.45 18.34 30.72
N GLN A 28 1.86 19.18 31.56
CA GLN A 28 1.00 20.33 31.29
C GLN A 28 1.70 21.56 30.69
N GLN A 29 0.89 22.33 29.93
CA GLN A 29 0.74 23.80 29.86
C GLN A 29 1.97 24.72 29.95
N LYS A 30 2.01 25.68 29.01
CA LYS A 30 1.82 27.10 29.38
C LYS A 30 1.46 28.00 28.19
N GLU A 31 0.46 28.83 28.44
CA GLU A 31 0.07 30.04 27.70
C GLU A 31 1.23 31.05 27.63
N THR A 32 1.18 32.03 26.71
CA THR A 32 0.91 33.44 27.06
C THR A 32 0.77 34.32 25.79
N THR A 33 -0.32 35.08 25.81
CA THR A 33 -0.79 36.25 25.07
C THR A 33 0.24 37.38 24.84
N SER A 34 0.08 38.18 23.78
CA SER A 34 0.13 39.67 23.86
C SER A 34 -0.24 40.38 22.55
N GLN A 35 -1.41 41.04 22.57
CA GLN A 35 -1.73 42.43 22.14
C GLN A 35 -1.08 43.00 20.85
N LEU A 36 -1.84 43.34 19.80
CA LEU A 36 -2.74 44.51 19.60
C LEU A 36 -2.08 45.87 19.87
N SER A 37 -1.95 46.71 18.83
CA SER A 37 -2.09 48.18 18.93
C SER A 37 -2.24 48.81 17.53
N GLN A 38 -3.29 49.62 17.42
CA GLN A 38 -3.68 50.47 16.30
C GLN A 38 -2.96 51.83 16.34
N SER A 39 -2.87 52.53 15.19
CA SER A 39 -3.20 53.97 14.98
C SER A 39 -2.64 54.43 13.63
N ASN A 40 -3.48 54.80 12.66
CA ASN A 40 -3.99 56.15 12.35
C ASN A 40 -2.92 57.18 11.97
N GLU A 41 -2.89 57.64 10.71
CA GLU A 41 -3.30 58.99 10.31
C GLU A 41 -3.13 59.26 8.80
N ARG A 42 -3.63 60.43 8.38
CA ARG A 42 -4.32 60.76 7.14
C ARG A 42 -3.53 61.88 6.42
N ILE A 43 -3.81 62.07 5.12
CA ILE A 43 -3.82 63.35 4.36
C ILE A 43 -2.70 63.62 3.31
N SER A 44 -3.20 63.88 2.09
CA SER A 44 -2.74 64.75 0.98
C SER A 44 -1.91 64.21 -0.17
N HIS A 45 -2.56 64.20 -1.35
CA HIS A 45 -1.95 64.35 -2.68
C HIS A 45 -1.38 65.77 -2.87
N PRO A 46 -0.39 65.97 -3.76
CA PRO A 46 -0.71 66.27 -5.17
C PRO A 46 0.18 65.52 -6.20
N ASN A 47 -0.39 65.24 -7.37
CA ASN A 47 0.30 64.76 -8.57
C ASN A 47 1.07 65.93 -9.23
N PRO A 48 2.20 65.67 -9.91
CA PRO A 48 2.09 65.65 -11.37
C PRO A 48 3.03 64.67 -12.12
N THR A 49 2.59 64.35 -13.35
CA THR A 49 3.36 63.96 -14.55
C THR A 49 4.05 62.59 -14.64
N LEU A 50 3.34 61.69 -15.35
CA LEU A 50 3.80 60.93 -16.52
C LEU A 50 5.27 60.45 -16.53
N SER A 51 5.49 59.21 -16.08
CA SER A 51 6.60 58.39 -16.53
C SER A 51 6.09 56.97 -16.84
N LYS A 52 6.24 56.56 -18.10
CA LYS A 52 5.97 55.21 -18.58
C LYS A 52 6.99 54.25 -17.97
N ASN A 53 6.65 53.66 -16.83
CA ASN A 53 7.30 52.44 -16.37
C ASN A 53 6.28 51.31 -16.47
N MET A 54 6.58 50.35 -17.34
CA MET A 54 5.87 49.08 -17.44
C MET A 54 5.76 48.48 -16.04
N ALA A 55 4.59 48.61 -15.43
CA ALA A 55 4.19 47.76 -14.32
C ALA A 55 4.09 46.35 -14.92
N LYS A 56 5.17 45.59 -14.80
CA LYS A 56 5.10 44.13 -14.85
C LYS A 56 4.06 43.77 -13.81
N THR A 57 2.85 43.42 -14.25
CA THR A 57 1.83 42.80 -13.43
C THR A 57 2.55 41.69 -12.69
N ARG A 58 2.83 41.92 -11.41
CA ARG A 58 3.24 40.86 -10.51
C ARG A 58 2.00 40.01 -10.42
N GLU A 59 1.93 39.01 -11.30
CA GLU A 59 0.96 37.94 -11.16
C GLU A 59 1.07 37.50 -9.71
N LEU A 60 -0.02 37.70 -8.98
CA LEU A 60 -0.25 37.07 -7.70
C LEU A 60 0.14 35.60 -7.95
N PRO A 61 1.09 35.01 -7.18
CA PRO A 61 1.41 33.61 -7.40
C PRO A 61 0.07 32.88 -7.37
N ASN A 62 -0.22 32.14 -8.45
CA ASN A 62 -1.39 31.29 -8.57
C ASN A 62 -1.70 30.79 -7.18
N SER A 63 -2.91 31.09 -6.68
CA SER A 63 -3.39 30.45 -5.48
C SER A 63 -2.99 28.99 -5.59
N LEU A 64 -2.29 28.47 -4.58
CA LEU A 64 -2.03 27.05 -4.45
C LEU A 64 -3.41 26.39 -4.49
N GLN A 65 -3.88 26.06 -5.70
CA GLN A 65 -5.08 25.25 -5.89
C GLN A 65 -4.66 23.92 -5.30
N GLU A 66 -5.09 23.71 -4.05
CA GLU A 66 -4.89 22.45 -3.36
C GLU A 66 -5.47 21.39 -4.28
N ASP A 67 -4.60 20.53 -4.84
CA ASP A 67 -5.08 19.47 -5.70
C ASP A 67 -6.00 18.58 -4.86
N ASN A 68 -7.25 18.47 -5.29
CA ASN A 68 -8.21 17.61 -4.64
C ASN A 68 -7.82 16.14 -4.82
N ASN A 69 -6.94 15.80 -5.77
CA ASN A 69 -6.47 14.45 -6.04
C ASN A 69 -4.96 14.35 -5.89
N VAL A 70 -4.47 13.62 -4.89
CA VAL A 70 -3.03 13.39 -4.71
C VAL A 70 -2.69 11.96 -5.11
N ALA A 71 -1.83 11.80 -6.12
CA ALA A 71 -1.31 10.50 -6.53
C ALA A 71 -0.31 9.98 -5.48
N MET A 72 -0.51 8.74 -5.04
CA MET A 72 0.26 8.08 -4.00
C MET A 72 0.85 6.78 -4.55
N THR A 73 2.04 6.39 -4.06
CA THR A 73 2.69 5.13 -4.43
C THR A 73 3.50 4.60 -3.25
N ASP A 74 3.38 3.30 -3.00
CA ASP A 74 4.22 2.57 -2.04
C ASP A 74 4.61 1.20 -2.64
N TYR A 75 5.53 0.49 -1.99
CA TYR A 75 6.15 -0.74 -2.48
C TYR A 75 6.18 -1.84 -1.42
N GLY A 76 6.28 -3.09 -1.88
CA GLY A 76 6.48 -4.27 -1.04
C GLY A 76 5.24 -4.66 -0.25
N TYR A 77 5.43 -5.18 0.96
CA TYR A 77 4.34 -5.67 1.81
C TYR A 77 4.62 -5.40 3.28
N THR A 78 3.57 -5.43 4.09
CA THR A 78 3.65 -5.47 5.56
C THR A 78 3.52 -6.91 6.05
N GLN A 79 2.58 -7.67 5.50
CA GLN A 79 2.33 -9.05 5.91
C GLN A 79 1.94 -9.93 4.72
N ILE A 80 2.31 -11.21 4.84
CA ILE A 80 1.88 -12.28 3.94
C ILE A 80 1.17 -13.34 4.78
N SER A 81 0.06 -13.86 4.28
CA SER A 81 -0.68 -14.96 4.89
C SER A 81 -1.22 -15.91 3.81
N LEU A 82 -1.62 -17.12 4.19
CA LEU A 82 -2.23 -18.07 3.25
C LEU A 82 -3.73 -17.77 3.08
N ALA A 83 -4.15 -17.50 1.85
CA ALA A 83 -5.55 -17.42 1.45
C ALA A 83 -6.07 -18.74 0.83
N GLY A 84 -5.17 -19.62 0.43
CA GLY A 84 -5.51 -20.94 -0.10
C GLY A 84 -4.34 -21.90 0.02
N ASN A 85 -4.59 -23.07 0.63
CA ASN A 85 -3.57 -24.10 0.84
C ASN A 85 -3.04 -24.66 -0.49
N ALA A 86 -1.84 -25.25 -0.43
CA ALA A 86 -1.21 -25.87 -1.60
C ALA A 86 -2.13 -26.88 -2.30
N ALA A 87 -2.42 -26.65 -3.58
CA ALA A 87 -3.28 -27.47 -4.41
C ALA A 87 -2.60 -27.81 -5.75
N ARG A 88 -2.82 -29.03 -6.24
CA ARG A 88 -2.31 -29.48 -7.55
C ARG A 88 -3.11 -28.82 -8.68
N LYS A 89 -2.44 -28.08 -9.56
CA LYS A 89 -3.05 -27.36 -10.71
C LYS A 89 -2.26 -27.59 -11.99
N PHE A 90 -2.99 -27.71 -13.10
CA PHE A 90 -2.41 -27.80 -14.43
C PHE A 90 -2.54 -26.45 -15.14
N TYR A 91 -1.45 -25.99 -15.73
CA TYR A 91 -1.38 -24.79 -16.53
C TYR A 91 -0.87 -25.14 -17.93
N LYS A 92 -1.50 -24.55 -18.95
CA LYS A 92 -1.09 -24.77 -20.35
C LYS A 92 0.22 -24.01 -20.64
N HIS A 93 0.95 -24.44 -21.68
CA HIS A 93 2.23 -23.83 -22.08
C HIS A 93 2.16 -22.31 -22.32
N MET A 94 1.03 -21.82 -22.84
CA MET A 94 0.79 -20.40 -23.11
C MET A 94 -0.11 -19.73 -22.07
N ASP A 95 -0.28 -20.33 -20.90
CA ASP A 95 -1.09 -19.74 -19.84
C ASP A 95 -0.37 -18.48 -19.30
N PRO A 96 -1.02 -17.30 -19.24
CA PRO A 96 -0.41 -16.07 -18.78
C PRO A 96 0.19 -16.17 -17.37
N ILE A 97 -0.32 -17.10 -16.55
CA ILE A 97 0.17 -17.33 -15.18
C ILE A 97 1.58 -17.93 -15.19
N VAL A 98 1.81 -19.03 -15.92
CA VAL A 98 3.15 -19.65 -15.99
C VAL A 98 4.12 -18.77 -16.78
N LEU A 99 3.66 -18.11 -17.84
CA LEU A 99 4.47 -17.13 -18.57
C LEU A 99 4.87 -15.94 -17.67
N GLY A 100 3.95 -15.45 -16.83
CA GLY A 100 4.25 -14.39 -15.86
C GLY A 100 5.16 -14.85 -14.73
N ALA A 101 5.08 -16.11 -14.30
CA ALA A 101 5.96 -16.70 -13.30
C ALA A 101 7.33 -17.13 -13.85
N GLY A 102 7.55 -17.07 -15.17
CA GLY A 102 8.76 -17.56 -15.82
C GLY A 102 8.91 -19.09 -15.79
N LEU A 103 7.78 -19.80 -15.82
CA LEU A 103 7.70 -21.26 -15.76
C LEU A 103 7.14 -21.83 -17.08
N PRO A 104 7.52 -23.06 -17.46
CA PRO A 104 6.86 -23.75 -18.56
C PRO A 104 5.43 -24.19 -18.18
N GLY A 105 4.62 -24.56 -19.17
CA GLY A 105 3.36 -25.26 -18.92
C GLY A 105 3.58 -26.61 -18.24
N GLY A 106 2.70 -26.99 -17.33
CA GLY A 106 2.87 -28.20 -16.53
C GLY A 106 1.92 -28.29 -15.35
N ILE A 107 2.19 -29.26 -14.49
CA ILE A 107 1.43 -29.48 -13.26
C ILE A 107 2.29 -29.07 -12.07
N TYR A 108 1.72 -28.20 -11.23
CA TYR A 108 2.38 -27.63 -10.07
C TYR A 108 1.51 -27.75 -8.83
N PHE A 109 2.14 -27.75 -7.66
CA PHE A 109 1.46 -27.43 -6.41
C PHE A 109 1.62 -25.93 -6.17
N VAL A 110 0.48 -25.26 -6.09
CA VAL A 110 0.39 -23.81 -5.91
C VAL A 110 -0.44 -23.49 -4.69
N GLU A 111 -0.06 -22.44 -3.97
CA GLU A 111 -0.85 -21.86 -2.90
C GLU A 111 -1.26 -20.43 -3.28
N ILE A 112 -2.29 -19.92 -2.62
CA ILE A 112 -2.69 -18.52 -2.77
C ILE A 112 -2.23 -17.77 -1.53
N GLN A 113 -1.43 -16.73 -1.74
CA GLN A 113 -0.99 -15.84 -0.68
C GLN A 113 -1.84 -14.57 -0.70
N CYS A 114 -2.34 -14.16 0.47
CA CYS A 114 -2.87 -12.83 0.71
C CYS A 114 -1.70 -11.94 1.15
N VAL A 115 -1.51 -10.83 0.44
CA VAL A 115 -0.48 -9.86 0.73
C VAL A 115 -1.14 -8.57 1.14
N THR A 116 -0.78 -8.07 2.32
CA THR A 116 -1.31 -6.82 2.86
C THR A 116 -0.20 -5.80 3.07
N LYS A 117 -0.58 -4.53 2.98
CA LYS A 117 0.31 -3.39 3.21
C LYS A 117 -0.45 -2.30 3.97
N GLU A 118 0.15 -1.80 5.03
CA GLU A 118 -0.29 -0.54 5.65
C GLU A 118 0.13 0.61 4.74
N LEU A 119 -0.85 1.40 4.31
CA LEU A 119 -0.74 2.53 3.40
C LEU A 119 -1.22 3.80 4.10
N SER A 120 -0.99 4.96 3.49
CA SER A 120 -1.36 6.24 4.09
C SER A 120 -2.14 7.14 3.15
N SER A 121 -3.13 7.85 3.68
CA SER A 121 -3.81 8.91 2.93
C SER A 121 -3.02 10.22 3.00
N TYR A 122 -3.25 11.10 2.03
CA TYR A 122 -2.69 12.45 2.06
C TYR A 122 -3.34 13.28 3.19
N ARG A 123 -4.67 13.21 3.31
CA ARG A 123 -5.47 13.89 4.35
C ARG A 123 -6.41 12.90 5.06
N ALA A 124 -6.74 13.25 6.28
CA ALA A 124 -7.79 12.58 7.05
C ALA A 124 -9.13 12.65 6.28
N GLY A 125 -9.82 11.52 6.10
CA GLY A 125 -11.13 11.47 5.46
C GLY A 125 -11.11 11.47 3.92
N ASP A 126 -9.94 11.35 3.28
CA ASP A 126 -9.86 11.24 1.82
C ASP A 126 -10.47 9.91 1.33
N ILE A 127 -11.08 9.94 0.14
CA ILE A 127 -11.46 8.73 -0.60
C ILE A 127 -10.18 8.11 -1.18
N ILE A 128 -10.01 6.80 -0.98
CA ILE A 128 -8.92 6.01 -1.52
C ILE A 128 -9.36 5.34 -2.81
N ILE A 129 -8.72 5.69 -3.92
CA ILE A 129 -9.03 5.15 -5.25
C ILE A 129 -7.82 4.37 -5.76
N PRO A 130 -7.81 3.03 -5.69
CA PRO A 130 -6.77 2.22 -6.31
C PRO A 130 -6.65 2.54 -7.80
N THR A 131 -5.41 2.71 -8.28
CA THR A 131 -5.16 2.94 -9.70
C THR A 131 -5.48 1.68 -10.49
N THR A 132 -6.13 1.84 -11.65
CA THR A 132 -6.35 0.72 -12.58
C THR A 132 -5.02 0.10 -12.99
N SER A 133 -4.90 -1.22 -12.83
CA SER A 133 -3.69 -1.95 -13.21
C SER A 133 -3.44 -1.89 -14.71
N ASN A 134 -2.20 -1.60 -15.12
CA ASN A 134 -1.77 -1.85 -16.50
C ASN A 134 -1.40 -3.34 -16.63
N LYS A 135 -2.05 -4.07 -17.55
CA LYS A 135 -1.80 -5.51 -17.77
C LYS A 135 -0.38 -5.81 -18.24
N GLU A 136 0.31 -4.83 -18.83
CA GLU A 136 1.71 -4.94 -19.24
C GLU A 136 2.65 -4.87 -18.02
N ASN A 137 2.26 -4.11 -16.98
CA ASN A 137 3.01 -3.97 -15.74
C ASN A 137 2.51 -4.99 -14.71
N LYS A 138 3.21 -6.12 -14.63
CA LYS A 138 2.91 -7.23 -13.70
C LYS A 138 3.34 -6.93 -12.26
N ASP A 139 3.33 -5.66 -11.87
CA ASP A 139 3.84 -5.16 -10.58
C ASP A 139 2.74 -4.90 -9.54
N MET A 140 1.48 -5.17 -9.87
CA MET A 140 0.38 -5.28 -8.92
C MET A 140 -0.01 -6.75 -8.78
N GLY A 141 -0.41 -7.18 -7.59
CA GLY A 141 -0.96 -8.53 -7.39
C GLY A 141 -2.34 -8.71 -8.03
N LEU A 142 -3.05 -9.76 -7.61
CA LEU A 142 -4.39 -10.09 -8.07
C LEU A 142 -5.44 -9.43 -7.18
N ILE A 143 -6.51 -8.90 -7.78
CA ILE A 143 -7.59 -8.24 -7.00
C ILE A 143 -8.42 -9.24 -6.17
N ARG A 144 -8.34 -10.54 -6.49
CA ARG A 144 -9.03 -11.62 -5.76
C ARG A 144 -8.18 -12.88 -5.70
N ALA A 145 -8.39 -13.67 -4.66
CA ALA A 145 -7.80 -15.00 -4.52
C ALA A 145 -8.31 -15.96 -5.61
N GLY A 146 -7.41 -16.72 -6.23
CA GLY A 146 -7.80 -17.79 -7.13
C GLY A 146 -6.63 -18.36 -7.94
N TYR A 147 -6.60 -19.68 -8.11
CA TYR A 147 -5.52 -20.41 -8.78
C TYR A 147 -5.41 -20.15 -10.29
N PHE A 148 -6.47 -19.61 -10.90
CA PHE A 148 -6.55 -19.29 -12.33
C PHE A 148 -6.93 -17.83 -12.56
N TYR A 149 -6.87 -17.02 -11.50
CA TYR A 149 -7.30 -15.63 -11.57
C TYR A 149 -6.16 -14.77 -12.12
N THR A 150 -6.49 -13.85 -13.03
CA THR A 150 -5.49 -13.06 -13.77
C THR A 150 -5.74 -11.56 -13.74
N THR A 151 -6.87 -11.11 -13.19
CA THR A 151 -7.15 -9.69 -13.06
C THR A 151 -6.26 -9.09 -11.99
N LEU A 152 -5.41 -8.15 -12.42
CA LEU A 152 -4.48 -7.44 -11.56
C LEU A 152 -5.20 -6.34 -10.75
N GLY A 153 -4.68 -6.02 -9.58
CA GLY A 153 -5.17 -4.95 -8.73
C GLY A 153 -5.14 -5.31 -7.25
N TRP A 154 -5.73 -4.43 -6.45
CA TRP A 154 -5.82 -4.57 -5.01
C TRP A 154 -7.04 -3.80 -4.50
N SER A 155 -7.46 -4.08 -3.27
CA SER A 155 -8.57 -3.41 -2.60
C SER A 155 -8.15 -2.88 -1.25
N SER A 156 -8.72 -1.76 -0.84
CA SER A 156 -8.58 -1.25 0.54
C SER A 156 -9.64 -1.88 1.45
N ASN A 157 -9.32 -2.04 2.74
CA ASN A 157 -10.33 -2.30 3.78
C ASN A 157 -11.26 -1.08 3.99
N GLU A 158 -10.81 0.11 3.60
CA GLU A 158 -11.50 1.39 3.76
C GLU A 158 -11.54 2.15 2.43
N ILE A 159 -12.74 2.49 1.95
CA ILE A 159 -12.92 3.32 0.73
C ILE A 159 -12.77 4.81 1.08
N ILE A 160 -13.25 5.20 2.26
CA ILE A 160 -13.06 6.52 2.85
C ILE A 160 -12.20 6.28 4.08
N GLU A 161 -11.06 6.97 4.13
CA GLU A 161 -10.12 6.84 5.23
C GLU A 161 -10.76 7.34 6.55
N SER A 162 -10.55 6.61 7.64
CA SER A 162 -11.28 6.79 8.90
C SER A 162 -10.94 8.05 9.72
N GLY A 163 -9.83 8.72 9.40
CA GLY A 163 -9.31 9.93 10.01
C GLY A 163 -7.91 9.79 10.64
N ASP A 164 -7.38 8.57 10.77
CA ASP A 164 -6.05 8.26 11.31
C ASP A 164 -4.92 8.30 10.27
N LYS A 165 -5.30 8.56 9.02
CA LYS A 165 -4.49 8.58 7.80
C LYS A 165 -3.88 7.24 7.41
N LYS A 166 -4.39 6.12 7.92
CA LYS A 166 -3.86 4.79 7.67
C LYS A 166 -4.97 3.86 7.18
N PHE A 167 -4.60 2.93 6.32
CA PHE A 167 -5.51 1.89 5.85
C PHE A 167 -4.71 0.69 5.34
N ILE A 168 -5.39 -0.44 5.12
CA ILE A 168 -4.78 -1.68 4.66
C ILE A 168 -5.16 -1.94 3.20
N GLY A 169 -4.15 -1.91 2.33
CA GLY A 169 -4.26 -2.49 0.99
C GLY A 169 -4.14 -4.01 1.04
N THR A 170 -4.97 -4.71 0.27
CA THR A 170 -4.97 -6.17 0.14
C THR A 170 -4.91 -6.58 -1.32
N THR A 171 -3.99 -7.49 -1.64
CA THR A 171 -3.86 -8.15 -2.94
C THR A 171 -3.52 -9.62 -2.77
N TYR A 172 -3.53 -10.39 -3.86
CA TYR A 172 -3.24 -11.83 -3.81
C TYR A 172 -2.17 -12.23 -4.82
N LEU A 173 -1.43 -13.29 -4.50
CA LEU A 173 -0.45 -13.90 -5.40
C LEU A 173 -0.72 -15.39 -5.54
N ILE A 174 -0.34 -15.96 -6.67
CA ILE A 174 -0.20 -17.41 -6.84
C ILE A 174 1.26 -17.73 -6.59
N HIS A 175 1.54 -18.52 -5.55
CA HIS A 175 2.89 -18.99 -5.23
C HIS A 175 3.04 -20.44 -5.67
N PHE A 176 3.98 -20.69 -6.56
CA PHE A 176 4.36 -22.01 -7.04
C PHE A 176 5.36 -22.62 -6.08
N VAL A 177 4.91 -23.62 -5.32
CA VAL A 177 5.67 -24.20 -4.20
C VAL A 177 6.51 -25.39 -4.64
N ARG A 178 5.99 -26.24 -5.53
CA ARG A 178 6.74 -27.41 -6.03
C ARG A 178 6.16 -28.02 -7.31
N THR A 179 6.99 -28.76 -8.03
CA THR A 179 6.57 -29.61 -9.16
C THR A 179 5.92 -30.91 -8.70
N THR A 180 5.29 -31.67 -9.61
CA THR A 180 4.82 -33.04 -9.30
C THR A 180 5.95 -34.02 -8.98
N GLY A 181 7.17 -33.76 -9.44
CA GLY A 181 8.36 -34.55 -9.10
C GLY A 181 8.94 -34.22 -7.71
N GLY A 182 8.35 -33.26 -6.98
CA GLY A 182 8.78 -32.88 -5.63
C GLY A 182 9.87 -31.81 -5.58
N ALA A 183 10.33 -31.30 -6.73
CA ALA A 183 11.28 -30.19 -6.75
C ALA A 183 10.62 -28.92 -6.20
N GLN A 184 11.26 -28.29 -5.21
CA GLN A 184 10.80 -27.03 -4.63
C GLN A 184 10.90 -25.90 -5.64
N LEU A 185 9.97 -24.97 -5.57
CA LEU A 185 9.87 -23.79 -6.40
C LEU A 185 9.62 -22.57 -5.50
N ASP A 186 10.09 -21.41 -5.95
CA ASP A 186 9.91 -20.10 -5.31
C ASP A 186 9.57 -19.06 -6.40
N HIS A 187 8.48 -19.36 -7.11
CA HIS A 187 8.00 -18.57 -8.24
C HIS A 187 6.62 -18.01 -7.94
N TYR A 188 6.35 -16.80 -8.43
CA TYR A 188 5.14 -16.08 -8.12
C TYR A 188 4.52 -15.53 -9.38
N TYR A 189 3.19 -15.51 -9.40
CA TYR A 189 2.42 -14.74 -10.35
C TYR A 189 1.53 -13.74 -9.61
N PRO A 190 1.45 -12.48 -10.07
CA PRO A 190 2.13 -11.88 -11.23
C PRO A 190 3.57 -11.44 -10.99
N CYS A 191 3.95 -11.20 -9.74
CA CYS A 191 5.32 -10.87 -9.32
C CYS A 191 5.57 -11.36 -7.88
N ARG A 192 6.83 -11.25 -7.43
CA ARG A 192 7.19 -11.52 -6.04
C ARG A 192 6.59 -10.49 -5.09
N PRO A 193 6.28 -10.84 -3.83
CA PRO A 193 5.70 -9.92 -2.86
C PRO A 193 6.47 -8.59 -2.70
N GLU A 194 7.80 -8.65 -2.74
CA GLU A 194 8.69 -7.47 -2.57
C GLU A 194 8.58 -6.48 -3.74
N LYS A 195 8.07 -6.94 -4.89
CA LYS A 195 7.94 -6.13 -6.12
C LYS A 195 6.55 -5.53 -6.31
N ILE A 196 5.63 -5.76 -5.37
CA ILE A 196 4.29 -5.18 -5.46
C ILE A 196 4.38 -3.66 -5.35
N VAL A 197 3.62 -2.97 -6.21
CA VAL A 197 3.50 -1.51 -6.23
C VAL A 197 2.05 -1.13 -5.95
N TRP A 198 1.84 -0.36 -4.88
CA TRP A 198 0.54 0.12 -4.43
C TRP A 198 0.30 1.53 -4.95
N ARG A 199 -0.33 1.64 -6.13
CA ARG A 199 -0.70 2.94 -6.72
C ARG A 199 -2.16 3.27 -6.43
N TYR A 200 -2.41 4.48 -5.96
CA TYR A 200 -3.74 5.01 -5.66
C TYR A 200 -3.77 6.52 -5.70
N THR A 201 -4.99 7.08 -5.69
CA THR A 201 -5.24 8.50 -5.49
C THR A 201 -5.91 8.71 -4.14
N SER A 202 -5.36 9.64 -3.34
CA SER A 202 -5.99 10.19 -2.15
C SER A 202 -6.82 11.41 -2.55
N LYS A 203 -8.15 11.29 -2.50
CA LYS A 203 -9.06 12.31 -3.03
C LYS A 203 -9.85 13.01 -1.91
N LYS A 204 -9.80 14.34 -1.88
CA LYS A 204 -10.62 15.16 -0.98
C LYS A 204 -12.10 14.92 -1.25
N ILE A 205 -12.86 14.70 -0.18
CA ILE A 205 -14.33 14.83 -0.24
C ILE A 205 -14.62 16.32 -0.18
N ASN A 206 -15.15 16.88 -1.28
CA ASN A 206 -15.70 18.23 -1.21
C ASN A 206 -17.02 18.16 -0.44
N PRO A 207 -17.21 19.01 0.58
CA PRO A 207 -18.48 19.10 1.31
C PRO A 207 -19.63 19.56 0.41
#